data_AF-A0A371I2W1-F1
#
_entry.id   AF-A0A371I2W1-F1
#
_cell.length_a   1.000
_cell.length_b   1.000
_cell.length_c   1.000
_cell.angle_alpha   90.00
_cell.angle_beta   90.00
_cell.angle_gamma   90.00
#
_symmetry.space_group_name_H-M   'P 1'
#
loop_
_entity.id
_entity.type
_entity.pdbx_description
1 polymer ?
#
loop_
_entity_poly.entity_id
_entity_poly.type
_entity_poly.pdbx_seq_one_letter_code
_entity_poly.pdbx_strand_id
1 'polypeptide(L)'
;MRGLWVNQRKIHGISSKVEKNLDCIDCEYLIKVKLICLSFEGYALIWWNEIVLQKMGMRRASIESWEELKRDMRERFIPCYYKRNLFVKLQKMFQDSKSVEEFYKEMKVTLIRAQIVE
;
A
#
# COMPACT_ATOMS: atom_id res chain seq x y z
N MET A 1 2.40 -21.83 5.35
CA MET A 1 2.56 -20.37 5.45
C MET A 1 2.11 -19.66 4.16
N ARG A 2 0.81 -19.71 3.83
CA ARG A 2 0.23 -19.08 2.62
C ARG A 2 -0.37 -17.70 2.88
N GLY A 3 -0.12 -17.10 4.05
CA GLY A 3 -0.82 -15.91 4.56
C GLY A 3 -0.15 -14.55 4.30
N LEU A 4 1.01 -14.48 3.65
CA LEU A 4 1.76 -13.22 3.49
C LEU A 4 1.60 -12.56 2.10
N TRP A 5 0.92 -13.21 1.16
CA TRP A 5 0.78 -12.73 -0.23
C TRP A 5 -0.40 -11.78 -0.46
N VAL A 6 -1.18 -11.44 0.58
CA VAL A 6 -2.43 -10.66 0.46
C VAL A 6 -2.25 -9.17 0.80
N ASN A 7 -1.17 -8.77 1.47
CA ASN A 7 -1.10 -7.45 2.08
C ASN A 7 -0.89 -6.27 1.11
N GLN A 8 -0.27 -6.48 -0.06
CA GLN A 8 0.00 -5.34 -0.95
C GLN A 8 -1.10 -5.05 -1.98
N ARG A 9 -1.83 -6.07 -2.44
CA ARG A 9 -3.06 -5.84 -3.23
C ARG A 9 -4.08 -5.06 -2.39
N LYS A 10 -4.16 -5.37 -1.10
CA LYS A 10 -4.99 -4.64 -0.15
C LYS A 10 -4.46 -3.24 0.11
N ILE A 11 -3.17 -3.01 0.34
CA ILE A 11 -2.66 -1.66 0.65
C ILE A 11 -2.61 -0.73 -0.56
N HIS A 12 -2.20 -1.22 -1.74
CA HIS A 12 -2.28 -0.42 -2.96
C HIS A 12 -3.74 -0.26 -3.43
N GLY A 13 -4.60 -1.25 -3.16
CA GLY A 13 -6.04 -1.14 -3.38
C GLY A 13 -6.72 -0.14 -2.43
N ILE A 14 -6.33 -0.12 -1.16
CA ILE A 14 -6.77 0.86 -0.16
C ILE A 14 -6.24 2.23 -0.57
N SER A 15 -4.94 2.40 -0.83
CA SER A 15 -4.34 3.67 -1.29
C SER A 15 -5.02 4.20 -2.56
N SER A 16 -5.22 3.36 -3.58
CA SER A 16 -5.83 3.79 -4.86
C SER A 16 -7.33 4.04 -4.75
N LYS A 17 -8.07 3.28 -3.93
CA LYS A 17 -9.50 3.50 -3.70
C LYS A 17 -9.75 4.72 -2.82
N VAL A 18 -8.88 4.95 -1.84
CA VAL A 18 -8.87 6.13 -0.98
C VAL A 18 -8.48 7.38 -1.78
N GLU A 19 -7.46 7.32 -2.63
CA GLU A 19 -7.05 8.44 -3.50
C GLU A 19 -8.20 8.86 -4.42
N LYS A 20 -8.84 7.91 -5.12
CA LYS A 20 -10.00 8.20 -5.99
C LYS A 20 -11.23 8.75 -5.25
N ASN A 21 -11.42 8.38 -3.99
CA ASN A 21 -12.54 8.87 -3.18
C ASN A 21 -12.25 10.23 -2.52
N LEU A 22 -10.97 10.59 -2.35
CA LEU A 22 -10.53 11.82 -1.68
C LEU A 22 -10.30 12.99 -2.64
N ASP A 23 -10.05 12.73 -3.93
CA ASP A 23 -9.99 13.78 -4.96
C ASP A 23 -11.32 14.53 -5.11
N CYS A 24 -12.43 13.95 -4.64
CA CYS A 24 -13.76 14.56 -4.68
C CYS A 24 -14.13 15.37 -3.42
N ILE A 25 -13.28 15.38 -2.38
CA ILE A 25 -13.60 16.01 -1.09
C ILE A 25 -12.48 16.97 -0.70
N ASP A 26 -12.72 18.27 -0.86
CA ASP A 26 -11.87 19.33 -0.34
C ASP A 26 -12.05 19.43 1.19
N CYS A 27 -11.46 18.48 1.91
CA CYS A 27 -11.50 18.39 3.36
C CYS A 27 -10.12 18.63 3.98
N GLU A 28 -10.15 19.23 5.17
CA GLU A 28 -8.99 19.41 6.03
C GLU A 28 -8.25 18.08 6.24
N TYR A 29 -6.91 18.12 6.14
CA TYR A 29 -6.04 16.95 6.14
C TYR A 29 -6.32 15.96 7.30
N LEU A 30 -6.62 16.48 8.49
CA LEU A 30 -6.96 15.67 9.67
C LEU A 30 -8.23 14.84 9.49
N ILE A 31 -9.21 15.36 8.73
CA ILE A 31 -10.44 14.64 8.39
C ILE A 31 -10.11 13.50 7.42
N LYS A 32 -9.23 13.74 6.43
CA LYS A 32 -8.77 12.72 5.49
C LYS A 32 -8.10 11.55 6.20
N VAL A 33 -7.18 11.81 7.13
CA VAL A 33 -6.54 10.73 7.92
C VAL A 33 -7.55 9.97 8.74
N LYS A 34 -8.44 10.65 9.47
CA LYS A 34 -9.48 9.98 10.26
C LYS A 34 -10.34 9.06 9.41
N LEU A 35 -10.77 9.50 8.22
CA LEU A 35 -11.56 8.68 7.28
C LEU A 35 -10.79 7.44 6.81
N ILE A 36 -9.51 7.58 6.52
CA ILE A 36 -8.66 6.47 6.07
C ILE A 36 -8.49 5.45 7.19
N CYS A 37 -8.27 5.91 8.41
CA CYS A 37 -8.15 5.04 9.58
C CYS A 37 -9.44 4.27 9.87
N LEU A 38 -10.61 4.83 9.57
CA LEU A 38 -11.89 4.11 9.66
C LEU A 38 -12.01 2.97 8.64
N SER A 39 -11.26 3.02 7.54
CA SER A 39 -11.22 1.94 6.54
C SER A 39 -10.24 0.81 6.90
N PHE A 40 -9.51 0.94 8.01
CA PHE A 40 -8.56 -0.08 8.43
C PHE A 40 -9.27 -1.28 9.07
N GLU A 41 -8.89 -2.46 8.61
CA GLU A 41 -9.41 -3.73 9.10
C GLU A 41 -8.27 -4.69 9.44
N GLY A 42 -8.57 -5.67 10.31
CA GLY A 42 -7.64 -6.73 10.69
C GLY A 42 -6.30 -6.20 11.22
N TYR A 43 -5.20 -6.67 10.62
CA TYR A 43 -3.86 -6.33 11.09
C TYR A 43 -3.50 -4.85 10.94
N ALA A 44 -4.09 -4.15 9.95
CA ALA A 44 -3.87 -2.71 9.77
C ALA A 44 -4.50 -1.90 10.92
N LEU A 45 -5.67 -2.31 11.41
CA LEU A 45 -6.35 -1.69 12.54
C LEU A 45 -5.56 -1.86 13.85
N ILE A 46 -5.02 -3.06 14.08
CA ILE A 46 -4.19 -3.34 15.27
C ILE A 46 -2.95 -2.44 15.27
N TRP A 47 -2.26 -2.35 14.14
CA TRP A 47 -1.11 -1.46 13.99
C TRP A 47 -1.49 0.01 14.23
N TRP A 48 -2.61 0.47 13.68
CA TRP A 48 -3.05 1.85 13.90
C TRP A 48 -3.35 2.16 15.37
N ASN A 49 -3.97 1.23 16.10
CA ASN A 49 -4.19 1.37 17.54
C ASN A 49 -2.87 1.45 18.31
N GLU A 50 -1.84 0.68 17.92
CA GLU A 50 -0.49 0.79 18.48
C GLU A 50 0.11 2.19 18.29
N ILE A 51 -0.04 2.78 17.10
CA ILE A 51 0.41 4.15 16.81
C ILE A 51 -0.30 5.17 17.71
N VAL A 52 -1.62 5.05 17.87
CA VAL A 52 -2.41 5.94 18.73
C VAL A 52 -1.96 5.84 20.18
N LEU A 53 -1.74 4.63 20.69
CA LEU A 53 -1.24 4.41 22.05
C LEU A 53 0.17 4.97 22.26
N GLN A 54 1.07 4.81 21.28
CA GLN A 54 2.41 5.39 21.34
C GLN A 54 2.38 6.91 21.36
N LYS A 55 1.47 7.53 20.60
CA LYS A 55 1.23 8.99 20.65
C LYS A 55 0.73 9.43 22.02
N MET A 56 -0.26 8.73 22.60
CA MET A 56 -0.80 9.06 23.92
C MET A 56 0.28 8.98 25.02
N GLY A 57 1.20 8.03 24.91
CA GLY A 57 2.35 7.91 25.81
C GLY A 57 3.52 8.85 25.51
N MET A 58 3.38 9.81 24.58
CA MET A 58 4.46 10.69 24.09
C MET A 58 5.71 9.94 23.57
N ARG A 59 5.56 8.68 23.16
CA ARG A 59 6.65 7.83 22.64
C ARG A 59 6.88 7.99 21.14
N ARG A 60 5.97 8.68 20.45
CA ARG A 60 6.02 8.94 19.01
C ARG A 60 5.36 10.30 18.70
N ALA A 61 5.91 11.02 17.73
CA ALA A 61 5.28 12.22 17.18
C ALA A 61 3.92 11.90 16.54
N SER A 62 3.02 12.89 16.49
CA SER A 62 1.79 12.77 15.71
C SER A 62 2.11 12.58 14.23
N ILE A 63 1.24 11.82 13.55
CA ILE A 63 1.20 11.80 12.09
C ILE A 63 0.37 13.03 11.67
N GLU A 64 1.04 14.03 11.12
CA GLU A 64 0.51 15.37 10.83
C GLU A 64 0.43 15.66 9.32
N SER A 65 0.88 14.73 8.48
CA SER A 65 0.64 14.77 7.03
C SER A 65 0.32 13.41 6.39
N TRP A 66 -0.32 13.44 5.22
CA TRP A 66 -0.77 12.24 4.51
C TRP A 66 0.44 11.48 4.01
N GLU A 67 1.47 12.22 3.67
CA GLU A 67 2.79 11.78 3.27
C GLU A 67 3.47 10.98 4.38
N GLU A 68 3.34 11.42 5.64
CA GLU A 68 3.81 10.68 6.82
C GLU A 68 3.03 9.39 7.02
N LEU A 69 1.69 9.45 6.94
CA LEU A 69 0.87 8.24 7.03
C LEU A 69 1.24 7.22 5.94
N LYS A 70 1.39 7.68 4.69
CA LYS A 70 1.84 6.84 3.57
C LYS A 70 3.23 6.27 3.84
N ARG A 71 4.16 7.07 4.36
CA ARG A 71 5.53 6.61 4.67
C ARG A 71 5.50 5.50 5.71
N ASP A 72 4.79 5.70 6.81
CA ASP A 72 4.70 4.73 7.90
C ASP A 72 3.99 3.44 7.45
N MET A 73 2.94 3.56 6.64
CA MET A 73 2.29 2.41 6.02
C MET A 73 3.23 1.64 5.09
N ARG A 74 4.05 2.34 4.29
CA ARG A 74 5.04 1.67 3.43
C ARG A 74 6.07 0.93 4.27
N GLU A 75 6.62 1.57 5.30
CA GLU A 75 7.62 0.95 6.17
C GLU A 75 7.08 -0.29 6.89
N ARG A 76 5.85 -0.23 7.43
CA ARG A 76 5.26 -1.33 8.17
C ARG A 76 4.88 -2.52 7.29
N PHE A 77 4.36 -2.25 6.10
CA PHE A 77 3.68 -3.28 5.32
C PHE A 77 4.34 -3.63 3.99
N ILE A 78 5.34 -2.88 3.54
CA ILE A 78 6.13 -3.19 2.35
C ILE A 78 7.49 -3.70 2.82
N PRO A 79 7.78 -5.01 2.68
CA PRO A 79 9.09 -5.54 3.00
C PRO A 79 10.20 -4.85 2.20
N CYS A 80 11.37 -4.65 2.79
CA CYS A 80 12.52 -4.02 2.15
C CYS A 80 12.95 -4.70 0.84
N TYR A 81 12.76 -6.03 0.74
CA TYR A 81 13.08 -6.83 -0.44
C TYR A 81 11.98 -6.80 -1.53
N TYR A 82 10.87 -6.10 -1.31
CA TYR A 82 9.75 -6.09 -2.25
C TYR A 82 10.16 -5.60 -3.66
N LYS A 83 10.92 -4.51 -3.72
CA LYS A 83 11.39 -3.97 -5.01
C LYS A 83 12.24 -4.99 -5.77
N ARG A 84 13.15 -5.68 -5.08
CA ARG A 84 13.94 -6.78 -5.66
C ARG A 84 13.06 -7.91 -6.19
N ASN A 85 12.04 -8.31 -5.43
CA ASN A 85 11.11 -9.35 -5.86
C ASN A 85 10.32 -8.97 -7.12
N LEU A 86 10.00 -7.70 -7.33
CA LEU A 86 9.38 -7.24 -8.56
C LEU A 86 10.30 -7.42 -9.77
N PHE A 87 11.57 -7.07 -9.65
CA PHE A 87 12.55 -7.29 -10.72
C PHE A 87 12.76 -8.78 -11.01
N VAL A 88 12.89 -9.60 -9.98
CA VAL A 88 13.00 -11.06 -10.14
C VAL A 88 11.75 -11.62 -10.80
N LYS A 89 10.56 -11.11 -10.45
CA LYS A 89 9.31 -11.50 -11.11
C LYS A 89 9.34 -11.13 -12.59
N LEU A 90 9.68 -9.90 -12.94
CA LEU A 90 9.78 -9.44 -14.33
C LEU A 90 10.74 -10.30 -15.15
N GLN A 91 11.92 -10.62 -14.62
CA GLN A 91 12.91 -11.46 -15.31
C GLN A 91 12.43 -12.89 -15.54
N LYS A 92 11.58 -13.41 -14.65
CA LYS A 92 11.04 -14.77 -14.72
C LYS A 92 9.65 -14.84 -15.37
N MET A 93 9.12 -13.71 -15.84
CA MET A 93 7.83 -13.69 -16.51
C MET A 93 7.96 -14.19 -17.94
N PHE A 94 7.17 -15.21 -18.26
CA PHE A 94 6.93 -15.69 -19.61
C PHE A 94 5.44 -15.98 -19.77
N GLN A 95 4.96 -16.00 -21.01
CA GLN A 95 3.53 -16.12 -21.31
C GLN A 95 2.94 -17.46 -20.79
N ASP A 96 3.70 -18.54 -20.95
CA ASP A 96 3.28 -19.90 -20.57
C ASP A 96 1.91 -20.26 -21.18
N SER A 97 1.00 -20.83 -20.39
CA SER A 97 -0.37 -21.16 -20.78
C SER A 97 -1.34 -19.97 -20.79
N LYS A 98 -0.88 -18.74 -20.54
CA LYS A 98 -1.77 -17.54 -20.49
C LYS A 98 -2.05 -17.02 -21.88
N SER A 99 -3.19 -16.35 -22.03
CA SER A 99 -3.43 -15.56 -23.25
C SER A 99 -2.43 -14.40 -23.32
N VAL A 100 -2.19 -13.89 -24.53
CA VAL A 100 -1.31 -12.73 -24.76
C VAL A 100 -1.81 -11.52 -23.96
N GLU A 101 -3.12 -11.32 -23.89
CA GLU A 101 -3.74 -10.21 -23.16
C GLU A 101 -3.50 -10.31 -21.65
N GLU A 102 -3.70 -11.49 -21.06
CA GLU A 102 -3.49 -11.72 -19.63
C GLU A 102 -2.02 -11.54 -19.25
N PHE A 103 -1.11 -12.08 -20.06
CA PHE A 103 0.33 -11.91 -19.88
C PHE A 103 0.72 -10.42 -19.93
N TYR A 104 0.26 -9.71 -20.95
CA TYR A 104 0.58 -8.29 -21.14
C TYR A 104 0.05 -7.43 -20.00
N LYS A 105 -1.17 -7.70 -19.52
CA LYS A 105 -1.77 -7.01 -18.37
C LYS A 105 -0.94 -7.24 -17.11
N GLU A 106 -0.52 -8.48 -16.84
CA GLU A 106 0.32 -8.78 -15.69
C GLU A 106 1.70 -8.10 -15.79
N MET A 107 2.27 -8.06 -16.99
CA MET A 107 3.57 -7.44 -17.25
C MET A 107 3.50 -5.93 -16.98
N LYS A 108 2.52 -5.23 -17.58
CA LYS A 108 2.29 -3.81 -17.35
C LYS A 108 2.08 -3.47 -15.88
N VAL A 109 1.25 -4.23 -15.18
CA VAL A 109 1.02 -4.03 -13.74
C VAL A 109 2.31 -4.19 -12.93
N THR A 110 3.17 -5.14 -13.30
CA THR A 110 4.43 -5.39 -12.60
C THR A 110 5.46 -4.29 -12.89
N LEU A 111 5.54 -3.78 -14.14
CA LEU A 111 6.38 -2.64 -14.53
C LEU A 111 6.00 -1.36 -13.78
N ILE A 112 4.72 -1.00 -13.76
CA ILE A 112 4.20 0.17 -13.05
C ILE A 112 4.56 0.11 -11.56
N ARG A 113 4.40 -1.07 -10.94
CA ARG A 113 4.76 -1.28 -9.51
C ARG A 113 6.25 -1.17 -9.25
N ALA A 114 7.08 -1.54 -10.21
CA ALA A 114 8.53 -1.41 -10.11
C ALA A 114 9.00 0.03 -10.37
N GLN A 115 8.10 0.93 -10.78
CA GLN A 115 8.40 2.29 -11.22
C GLN A 115 9.39 2.30 -12.39
N ILE A 116 9.28 1.32 -13.28
CA ILE A 116 10.07 1.25 -14.51
C ILE A 116 9.25 1.94 -15.60
N VAL A 117 9.83 2.98 -16.19
CA VAL A 117 9.27 3.68 -17.34
C VAL A 117 9.97 3.14 -18.59
N GLU A 118 9.19 2.88 -19.64
CA GLU A 118 9.67 2.47 -20.96
C GLU A 118 10.35 3.64 -21.70
#